data_AF-A0A933HIV2-F1
#
_entry.id   AF-A0A933HIV2-F1
#
_cell.length_a   1.000
_cell.length_b   1.000
_cell.length_c   1.000
_cell.angle_alpha   90.00
_cell.angle_beta   90.00
_cell.angle_gamma   90.00
#
_symmetry.space_group_name_H-M   'P 1'
#
loop_
_entity.id
_entity.type
_entity.pdbx_description
1 polymer ?
#
loop_
_entity_poly.entity_id
_entity_poly.type
_entity_poly.pdbx_seq_one_letter_code
_entity_poly.pdbx_strand_id
1 'polypeptide(L)' 'MSRDAKSPSTVASRLGLMTVLGTGIGTATGAALGNVPFGVGAGAILGLVAGVVAEFLRRRKRAHPN' A
#
# COMPACT_ATOMS: atom_id res chain seq x y z
N MET A 1 -1.26 19.46 24.10
CA MET A 1 -0.15 18.72 23.42
C MET A 1 -0.52 17.24 23.37
N SER A 2 -1.21 16.83 22.31
CA SER A 2 -1.76 15.48 22.17
C SER A 2 -0.67 14.53 21.67
N ARG A 3 -0.03 13.83 22.62
CA ARG A 3 0.97 12.80 22.33
C ARG A 3 0.32 11.59 21.66
N ASP A 4 0.81 11.26 20.47
CA ASP A 4 1.08 9.91 19.98
C ASP A 4 0.11 8.78 20.40
N ALA A 5 -1.16 8.90 20.04
CA ALA A 5 -1.94 7.72 19.70
C ALA A 5 -1.70 7.43 18.21
N LYS A 6 -0.51 6.94 17.87
CA LYS A 6 -0.16 6.43 16.56
C LYS A 6 -0.90 5.11 16.36
N SER A 7 -2.20 5.25 16.14
CA SER A 7 -3.17 4.19 16.18
C SER A 7 -2.85 3.18 15.06
N PRO A 8 -2.88 1.86 15.33
CA PRO A 8 -2.76 0.84 14.30
C PRO A 8 -3.76 1.04 13.15
N SER A 9 -4.84 1.80 13.37
CA SER A 9 -5.78 2.23 12.33
C SER A 9 -5.14 3.09 11.24
N THR A 10 -4.13 3.92 11.54
CA THR A 10 -3.46 4.78 10.54
C THR A 10 -2.55 3.95 9.62
N VAL A 11 -1.94 2.89 10.16
CA VAL A 11 -1.13 1.94 9.40
C VAL A 11 -2.04 1.08 8.52
N ALA A 12 -3.11 0.53 9.08
CA ALA A 12 -4.12 -0.23 8.34
C ALA A 12 -4.78 0.62 7.25
N SER A 13 -5.14 1.87 7.53
CA SER A 13 -5.69 2.80 6.53
C SER A 13 -4.73 3.11 5.40
N ARG A 14 -3.41 3.22 5.67
CA ARG A 14 -2.42 3.47 4.60
C ARG A 14 -2.13 2.23 3.76
N LEU A 15 -2.07 1.05 4.37
CA LEU A 15 -1.97 -0.22 3.66
C LEU A 15 -3.21 -0.48 2.80
N GLY A 16 -4.40 -0.20 3.34
CA GLY A 16 -5.66 -0.27 2.61
C GLY A 16 -5.68 0.69 1.42
N LEU A 17 -5.29 1.96 1.62
CA LEU A 17 -5.20 2.95 0.54
C LEU A 17 -4.22 2.53 -0.57
N MET A 18 -3.02 2.04 -0.20
CA MET A 18 -2.02 1.58 -1.17
C MET A 18 -2.49 0.35 -1.95
N THR A 19 -3.22 -0.55 -1.28
CA THR A 19 -3.81 -1.73 -1.93
C THR A 19 -4.92 -1.33 -2.89
N VAL A 20 -5.84 -0.46 -2.47
CA VAL A 20 -6.94 0.04 -3.34
C VAL A 20 -6.39 0.80 -4.54
N LEU A 21 -5.37 1.65 -4.34
CA LEU A 21 -4.71 2.36 -5.44
C LEU A 21 -3.98 1.39 -6.37
N GLY A 22 -3.24 0.42 -5.82
CA GLY A 22 -2.55 -0.60 -6.60
C GLY A 22 -3.50 -1.44 -7.44
N THR A 23 -4.61 -1.88 -6.85
CA THR A 23 -5.67 -2.61 -7.55
C THR A 23 -6.33 -1.73 -8.61
N GLY A 24 -6.63 -0.46 -8.32
CA GLY A 24 -7.24 0.46 -9.29
C GLY A 24 -6.35 0.72 -10.51
N ILE A 25 -5.05 0.97 -10.26
CA ILE A 25 -4.05 1.14 -11.32
C ILE A 25 -3.89 -0.15 -12.12
N GLY A 26 -3.71 -1.28 -11.44
CA GLY A 26 -3.58 -2.58 -12.12
C GLY A 26 -4.82 -2.96 -12.92
N THR A 27 -6.01 -2.64 -12.44
CA THR A 27 -7.27 -2.85 -13.18
C THR A 27 -7.28 -2.01 -14.46
N ALA A 28 -6.89 -0.74 -14.39
CA ALA A 28 -6.81 0.14 -15.55
C ALA A 28 -5.75 -0.36 -16.56
N THR A 29 -4.58 -0.79 -16.08
CA THR A 29 -3.53 -1.38 -16.93
C THR A 29 -3.96 -2.71 -17.55
N GLY A 30 -4.65 -3.57 -16.79
CA GLY A 30 -5.20 -4.83 -17.28
C GLY A 30 -6.29 -4.63 -18.32
N ALA A 31 -7.14 -3.63 -18.13
CA ALA A 31 -8.15 -3.23 -19.10
C ALA A 31 -7.51 -2.75 -20.41
N ALA A 32 -6.45 -1.96 -20.34
CA ALA A 32 -5.69 -1.51 -21.51
C ALA A 32 -5.02 -2.68 -22.27
N LEU A 33 -4.66 -3.75 -21.57
CA LEU A 33 -4.07 -4.97 -22.14
C LEU A 33 -5.11 -6.01 -22.59
N GLY A 34 -6.40 -5.73 -22.45
CA GLY A 34 -7.47 -6.68 -22.75
C GLY A 34 -7.56 -7.86 -21.78
N ASN A 35 -6.84 -7.82 -20.65
CA ASN A 35 -6.82 -8.86 -19.63
C ASN A 35 -6.97 -8.24 -18.22
N VAL A 36 -8.19 -7.78 -17.94
CA VAL A 36 -8.58 -7.16 -16.67
C VAL A 36 -8.27 -8.06 -15.45
N PRO A 37 -8.58 -9.37 -15.44
CA PRO A 37 -8.31 -10.23 -14.28
C PRO A 37 -6.82 -10.28 -13.91
N PHE A 38 -5.95 -10.33 -14.93
CA PHE A 38 -4.51 -10.30 -14.73
C PHE A 38 -4.04 -8.96 -14.14
N GLY A 39 -4.56 -7.84 -14.65
CA GLY A 39 -4.21 -6.52 -14.13
C GLY A 39 -4.70 -6.28 -12.70
N VAL A 40 -5.92 -6.74 -12.36
CA VAL A 40 -6.44 -6.69 -10.98
C VAL A 40 -5.55 -7.50 -10.04
N GLY A 41 -5.21 -8.74 -10.41
CA GLY A 41 -4.35 -9.62 -9.62
C GLY A 41 -2.95 -9.05 -9.42
N ALA A 42 -2.31 -8.62 -10.51
CA ALA A 42 -0.97 -8.03 -10.47
C ALA A 42 -0.95 -6.70 -9.69
N GLY A 43 -1.97 -5.85 -9.87
CA GLY A 43 -2.12 -4.59 -9.16
C GLY A 43 -2.34 -4.75 -7.66
N ALA A 44 -3.16 -5.71 -7.25
CA ALA A 44 -3.40 -6.02 -5.85
C ALA A 44 -2.12 -6.53 -5.16
N ILE A 45 -1.39 -7.44 -5.81
CA ILE A 45 -0.11 -7.97 -5.29
C ILE A 45 0.92 -6.84 -5.17
N LEU A 46 1.09 -6.03 -6.22
CA LEU A 46 2.03 -4.91 -6.20
C LEU A 46 1.66 -3.85 -5.15
N GLY A 47 0.37 -3.53 -5.01
CA GLY A 47 -0.13 -2.60 -4.00
C GLY A 47 0.13 -3.07 -2.56
N LEU A 48 -0.08 -4.37 -2.30
CA LEU A 48 0.24 -4.98 -1.01
C LEU A 48 1.75 -4.97 -0.72
N VAL A 49 2.57 -5.41 -1.67
CA VAL A 49 4.04 -5.44 -1.51
C VAL A 49 4.57 -4.02 -1.26
N ALA A 50 4.12 -3.03 -2.04
CA ALA A 50 4.51 -1.64 -1.85
C ALA A 50 4.08 -1.10 -0.47
N GLY A 51 2.86 -1.42 -0.02
CA GLY A 51 2.36 -1.05 1.30
C GLY A 51 3.20 -1.65 2.44
N VAL A 52 3.54 -2.94 2.34
CA VAL A 52 4.36 -3.65 3.33
C VAL A 52 5.80 -3.10 3.36
N VAL A 53 6.41 -2.88 2.19
CA VAL A 53 7.76 -2.31 2.08
C VAL A 53 7.81 -0.89 2.65
N ALA A 54 6.82 -0.05 2.34
CA ALA A 54 6.74 1.31 2.87
C ALA A 54 6.57 1.33 4.40
N GLU A 55 5.78 0.40 4.95
CA GLU A 55 5.62 0.22 6.39
C GLU A 55 6.93 -0.24 7.04
N PHE A 56 7.63 -1.19 6.42
CA PHE A 56 8.92 -1.71 6.90
C PHE A 56 10.01 -0.63 6.92
N LEU A 57 10.15 0.15 5.84
CA LEU A 57 11.10 1.25 5.74
C LEU A 57 10.80 2.36 6.77
N ARG A 58 9.52 2.64 7.05
CA ARG A 58 9.14 3.61 8.09
C ARG A 58 9.44 3.13 9.50
N ARG A 59 9.22 1.85 9.79
CA ARG A 59 9.63 1.26 11.08
C ARG A 59 11.14 1.38 11.26
N ARG A 60 11.91 1.11 10.21
CA ARG A 60 13.38 1.27 10.21
C ARG A 60 13.82 2.72 10.45
N LYS A 61 13.21 3.69 9.77
CA LYS A 61 13.49 5.12 10.00
C LYS A 61 13.11 5.62 11.40
N ARG A 62 12.09 5.03 12.04
CA ARG A 62 11.73 5.39 13.42
C ARG A 62 12.64 4.78 14.47
N ALA A 63 13.32 3.68 14.16
CA ALA A 63 14.26 3.03 15.06
C ALA A 63 15.63 3.74 15.13
N HIS A 64 15.95 4.59 14.15
CA HIS A 64 17.15 5.43 14.14
C HIS A 64 16.77 6.90 13.89
N PRO A 65 16.28 7.62 14.92
CA PRO A 65 16.22 9.06 14.87
C PRO A 65 17.65 9.60 14.99
N ASN A 66 18.12 10.27 13.94
CA ASN A 66 19.37 11.03 13.94
C ASN A 66 19.21 12.30 14.77
#